data_AF-A0AAN8R2P2-F1
#
_entry.id   AF-A0AAN8R2P2-F1
#
_cell.length_a   1.000
_cell.length_b   1.000
_cell.length_c   1.000
_cell.angle_alpha   90.00
_cell.angle_beta   90.00
_cell.angle_gamma   90.00
#
_symmetry.space_group_name_H-M   'P 1'
#
loop_
_entity.id
_entity.type
_entity.pdbx_description
1 polymer ?
#
loop_
_entity_poly.entity_id
_entity_poly.type
_entity_poly.pdbx_seq_one_letter_code
_entity_poly.pdbx_strand_id
1 'polypeptide(L)'
;MDFKRMGLPNEFWEMTDLNKNYKLCNTYHSELGIPKTASKGTVLGSAKFRSRGRIPTLSYFHKQSNAAICRCSQPLSGLSARCVEDEEMLQAISRANPKSTFMYVGDTRPKLNAMANRAAGKGYENEDNYSNIRFQFVGIENIHVMRNSLQKLLEVCAMKSPTMSDYLTGLDNSGWLRHIKAVMDAGVFLTKAVAEEKASVLVHCSDGWDRTAQVCSLASILLDPFYRTIKGLMILIEK
;
A
#
# COMPACT_ATOMS: atom_id res chain seq x y z
N MET A 1 -19.78 0.40 5.79
CA MET A 1 -19.97 1.37 6.90
C MET A 1 -18.81 2.36 7.01
N ASP A 2 -17.55 1.92 6.85
CA ASP A 2 -16.39 2.81 6.99
C ASP A 2 -16.21 3.83 5.85
N PHE A 3 -16.39 3.43 4.58
CA PHE A 3 -16.37 4.39 3.46
C PHE A 3 -17.43 5.49 3.61
N LYS A 4 -18.64 5.15 4.10
CA LYS A 4 -19.67 6.15 4.44
C LYS A 4 -19.20 7.11 5.53
N ARG A 5 -18.49 6.62 6.55
CA ARG A 5 -17.87 7.46 7.60
C ARG A 5 -16.84 8.43 6.98
N MET A 6 -16.09 7.99 5.98
CA MET A 6 -15.18 8.81 5.18
C MET A 6 -15.89 9.74 4.17
N GLY A 7 -17.22 9.73 4.12
CA GLY A 7 -18.01 10.61 3.24
C GLY A 7 -18.05 10.14 1.80
N LEU A 8 -18.02 8.83 1.57
CA LEU A 8 -18.03 8.21 0.26
C LEU A 8 -19.32 7.40 0.03
N PRO A 9 -19.84 7.34 -1.20
CA PRO A 9 -19.32 7.99 -2.42
C PRO A 9 -19.45 9.54 -2.36
N ASN A 10 -18.64 10.25 -3.14
CA ASN A 10 -18.66 11.72 -3.23
C ASN A 10 -18.48 12.19 -4.69
N GLU A 11 -18.09 13.45 -4.91
CA GLU A 11 -17.85 14.00 -6.25
C GLU A 11 -16.75 13.27 -7.03
N PHE A 12 -15.72 12.76 -6.36
CA PHE A 12 -14.53 12.18 -7.00
C PHE A 12 -14.46 10.65 -6.95
N TRP A 13 -15.11 10.03 -5.97
CA TRP A 13 -14.98 8.61 -5.66
C TRP A 13 -16.35 7.93 -5.63
N GLU A 14 -16.40 6.71 -6.15
CA GLU A 14 -17.57 5.85 -6.10
C GLU A 14 -17.23 4.44 -5.60
N MET A 15 -18.28 3.73 -5.17
CA MET A 15 -18.20 2.32 -4.81
C MET A 15 -18.69 1.50 -6.00
N THR A 16 -17.80 0.70 -6.56
CA THR A 16 -18.11 -0.14 -7.72
C THR A 16 -18.43 -1.58 -7.31
N ASP A 17 -19.39 -2.17 -8.02
CA ASP A 17 -19.78 -3.58 -7.89
C ASP A 17 -19.12 -4.47 -8.95
N LEU A 18 -18.12 -3.97 -9.69
CA LEU A 18 -17.39 -4.72 -10.71
C LEU A 18 -16.74 -6.00 -10.16
N ASN A 19 -16.46 -6.07 -8.86
CA ASN A 19 -15.95 -7.26 -8.20
C ASN A 19 -17.01 -8.04 -7.37
N LYS A 20 -18.31 -7.75 -7.53
CA LYS A 20 -19.40 -8.35 -6.73
C LYS A 20 -19.36 -9.89 -6.70
N ASN A 21 -18.96 -10.49 -7.83
CA ASN A 21 -18.85 -11.93 -8.01
C ASN A 21 -17.39 -12.42 -8.00
N TYR A 22 -16.45 -11.63 -7.49
CA TYR A 22 -15.02 -11.97 -7.35
C TYR A 22 -14.30 -12.33 -8.67
N LYS A 23 -14.87 -11.95 -9.82
CA LYS A 23 -14.31 -12.21 -11.15
C LYS A 23 -13.20 -11.24 -11.55
N LEU A 24 -13.23 -10.02 -11.03
CA LEU A 24 -12.18 -9.02 -11.30
C LEU A 24 -10.91 -9.35 -10.51
N CYS A 25 -11.08 -9.63 -9.23
CA CYS A 25 -10.02 -10.04 -8.31
C CYS A 25 -10.61 -10.91 -7.20
N ASN A 26 -10.25 -12.19 -7.19
CA ASN A 26 -10.77 -13.17 -6.24
C ASN A 26 -10.23 -13.03 -4.81
N THR A 27 -9.31 -12.10 -4.57
CA THR A 27 -8.69 -11.84 -3.26
C THR A 27 -8.97 -10.42 -2.77
N TYR A 28 -9.85 -9.71 -3.45
CA TYR A 28 -10.38 -8.40 -3.05
C TYR A 28 -11.81 -8.54 -2.55
N HIS A 29 -12.26 -7.54 -1.81
CA HIS A 29 -13.64 -7.41 -1.40
C HIS A 29 -14.58 -7.25 -2.63
N SER A 30 -15.85 -7.58 -2.46
CA SER A 30 -16.87 -7.56 -3.51
C SER A 30 -17.20 -6.13 -4.00
N GLU A 31 -17.15 -5.17 -3.09
CA GLU A 31 -17.30 -3.74 -3.34
C GLU A 31 -15.95 -3.01 -3.21
N LEU A 32 -15.59 -2.18 -4.20
CA LEU A 32 -14.29 -1.48 -4.28
C LEU A 32 -14.47 0.03 -4.45
N GLY A 33 -13.57 0.82 -3.88
CA GLY A 33 -13.57 2.28 -4.02
C GLY A 33 -12.67 2.72 -5.18
N ILE A 34 -13.24 3.32 -6.22
CA ILE A 34 -12.53 3.77 -7.42
C ILE A 34 -12.83 5.24 -7.73
N PRO A 35 -11.96 5.95 -8.47
CA PRO A 35 -12.29 7.28 -8.98
C PRO A 35 -13.49 7.20 -9.92
N LYS A 36 -14.45 8.13 -9.81
CA LYS A 36 -15.62 8.22 -10.69
C LYS A 36 -15.29 8.40 -12.18
N THR A 37 -14.12 8.97 -12.45
CA THR A 37 -13.63 9.19 -13.81
C THR A 37 -12.96 7.94 -14.41
N ALA A 38 -12.71 6.90 -13.63
CA ALA A 38 -12.16 5.65 -14.12
C ALA A 38 -13.25 4.84 -14.82
N SER A 39 -13.13 4.67 -16.14
CA SER A 39 -14.10 3.88 -16.90
C SER A 39 -14.03 2.39 -16.52
N LYS A 40 -15.11 1.64 -16.79
CA LYS A 40 -15.08 0.18 -16.66
C LYS A 40 -13.94 -0.46 -17.47
N GLY A 41 -13.66 0.07 -18.67
CA GLY A 41 -12.54 -0.40 -19.50
C GLY A 41 -11.19 -0.20 -18.81
N THR A 42 -10.97 1.00 -18.26
CA THR A 42 -9.78 1.38 -17.48
C THR A 42 -9.56 0.43 -16.29
N VAL A 43 -10.62 0.15 -15.51
CA VAL A 43 -10.56 -0.76 -14.36
C VAL A 43 -10.21 -2.19 -14.79
N LEU A 44 -10.87 -2.71 -15.84
CA LEU A 44 -10.62 -4.06 -16.35
C LEU A 44 -9.22 -4.20 -16.98
N GLY A 45 -8.72 -3.18 -17.67
CA GLY A 45 -7.38 -3.14 -18.24
C GLY A 45 -6.30 -3.11 -17.15
N SER A 46 -6.43 -2.21 -16.17
CA SER A 46 -5.53 -2.16 -15.01
C SER A 46 -5.51 -3.49 -14.26
N ALA A 47 -6.65 -4.18 -14.11
CA ALA A 47 -6.69 -5.51 -13.48
C ALA A 47 -5.82 -6.54 -14.21
N LYS A 48 -5.81 -6.54 -15.55
CA LYS A 48 -4.94 -7.44 -16.31
C LYS A 48 -3.46 -7.11 -16.17
N PHE A 49 -3.13 -5.84 -15.91
CA PHE A 49 -1.76 -5.37 -15.76
C PHE A 49 -1.24 -5.42 -14.31
N ARG A 50 -2.11 -5.68 -13.33
CA ARG A 50 -1.75 -5.77 -11.92
C ARG A 50 -1.66 -7.22 -11.49
N SER A 51 -0.59 -7.58 -10.77
CA SER A 51 -0.38 -8.95 -10.30
C SER A 51 -1.62 -9.48 -9.56
N ARG A 52 -2.17 -10.61 -10.02
CA ARG A 52 -3.39 -11.24 -9.46
C ARG A 52 -4.67 -10.40 -9.57
N GLY A 53 -4.74 -9.43 -10.48
CA GLY A 53 -5.95 -8.60 -10.63
C GLY A 53 -6.14 -7.56 -9.53
N ARG A 54 -5.17 -7.40 -8.62
CA ARG A 54 -5.29 -6.51 -7.46
C ARG A 54 -5.03 -5.06 -7.86
N ILE A 55 -6.06 -4.44 -8.43
CA ILE A 55 -6.07 -3.07 -8.96
C ILE A 55 -5.78 -2.01 -7.89
N PRO A 56 -5.36 -0.79 -8.29
CA PRO A 56 -5.47 0.41 -7.49
C PRO A 56 -6.90 0.61 -6.99
N THR A 57 -7.09 0.53 -5.68
CA THR A 57 -8.38 0.79 -5.02
C THR A 57 -8.16 1.57 -3.75
N LEU A 58 -9.17 2.34 -3.36
CA LEU A 58 -9.15 3.16 -2.15
C LEU A 58 -8.99 2.30 -0.89
N SER A 59 -8.11 2.73 0.02
CA SER A 59 -7.94 2.16 1.37
C SER A 59 -8.37 3.13 2.46
N TYR A 60 -8.09 4.42 2.27
CA TYR A 60 -8.45 5.50 3.20
C TYR A 60 -8.63 6.82 2.45
N PHE A 61 -9.57 7.65 2.88
CA PHE A 61 -9.82 8.97 2.31
C PHE A 61 -9.84 10.03 3.40
N HIS A 62 -8.97 11.04 3.26
CA HIS A 62 -8.82 12.13 4.22
C HIS A 62 -9.69 13.33 3.81
N LYS A 63 -10.87 13.46 4.43
CA LYS A 63 -11.87 14.48 4.08
C LYS A 63 -11.32 15.91 4.01
N GLN A 64 -10.44 16.27 4.94
CA GLN A 64 -9.95 17.63 5.09
C GLN A 64 -9.05 18.05 3.92
N SER A 65 -8.14 17.16 3.51
CA SER A 65 -7.22 17.44 2.39
C SER A 65 -7.69 16.94 1.04
N ASN A 66 -8.74 16.12 0.98
CA ASN A 66 -9.19 15.40 -0.22
C ASN A 66 -8.14 14.41 -0.77
N ALA A 67 -7.09 14.13 0.00
CA ALA A 67 -6.07 13.14 -0.34
C ALA A 67 -6.55 11.73 0.01
N ALA A 68 -6.10 10.76 -0.79
CA ALA A 68 -6.45 9.37 -0.67
C ALA A 68 -5.21 8.49 -0.48
N ILE A 69 -5.33 7.45 0.33
CA ILE A 69 -4.41 6.31 0.31
C ILE A 69 -5.09 5.20 -0.50
N CYS A 70 -4.49 4.86 -1.63
CA CYS A 70 -4.88 3.73 -2.45
C CYS A 70 -3.89 2.59 -2.29
N ARG A 71 -4.33 1.36 -2.55
CA ARG A 71 -3.52 0.15 -2.48
C ARG A 71 -3.68 -0.72 -3.71
N CYS A 72 -2.62 -1.41 -4.09
CA CYS A 72 -2.62 -2.39 -5.18
C CYS A 72 -1.50 -3.43 -5.04
N SER A 73 -1.42 -4.33 -6.02
CA SER A 73 -0.24 -5.14 -6.29
C SER A 73 0.71 -4.45 -7.27
N GLN A 74 1.91 -5.01 -7.43
CA GLN A 74 2.87 -4.50 -8.41
C GLN A 74 2.34 -4.58 -9.86
N PRO A 75 2.78 -3.68 -10.75
CA PRO A 75 2.49 -3.77 -12.17
C PRO A 75 3.25 -4.94 -12.83
N LEU A 76 2.71 -5.42 -13.95
CA LEU A 76 3.30 -6.44 -14.82
C LEU A 76 4.10 -5.79 -15.96
N SER A 77 4.88 -4.76 -15.62
CA SER A 77 5.65 -3.97 -16.60
C SER A 77 6.86 -4.68 -17.17
N GLY A 78 7.39 -5.69 -16.47
CA GLY A 78 8.65 -6.34 -16.85
C GLY A 78 9.75 -5.31 -17.13
N LEU A 79 10.49 -5.51 -18.21
CA LEU A 79 11.54 -4.57 -18.61
C LEU A 79 10.98 -3.28 -19.23
N SER A 80 9.89 -3.35 -20.00
CA SER A 80 9.41 -2.21 -20.80
C SER A 80 7.91 -2.19 -21.11
N ALA A 81 7.13 -3.19 -20.68
CA ALA A 81 5.71 -3.24 -20.96
C ALA A 81 4.97 -2.08 -20.26
N ARG A 82 3.98 -1.54 -20.97
CA ARG A 82 3.12 -0.44 -20.55
C ARG A 82 1.67 -0.87 -20.69
N CYS A 83 0.79 -0.19 -19.95
CA CYS A 83 -0.64 -0.40 -20.03
C CYS A 83 -1.33 0.96 -19.90
N VAL A 84 -1.96 1.40 -21.00
CA VAL A 84 -2.65 2.69 -21.06
C VAL A 84 -3.74 2.77 -20.00
N GLU A 85 -4.48 1.68 -19.81
CA GLU A 85 -5.55 1.61 -18.83
C GLU A 85 -5.03 1.70 -17.38
N ASP A 86 -3.83 1.20 -17.09
CA ASP A 86 -3.22 1.36 -15.76
C ASP A 86 -2.68 2.77 -15.55
N GLU A 87 -2.08 3.37 -16.59
CA GLU A 87 -1.64 4.77 -16.58
C GLU A 87 -2.85 5.72 -16.36
N GLU A 88 -3.95 5.50 -17.07
CA GLU A 88 -5.22 6.20 -16.89
C GLU A 88 -5.81 6.00 -15.49
N MET A 89 -5.74 4.79 -14.94
CA MET A 89 -6.21 4.49 -13.59
C MET A 89 -5.47 5.34 -12.55
N LEU A 90 -4.13 5.43 -12.66
CA LEU A 90 -3.32 6.24 -11.75
C LEU A 90 -3.57 7.74 -11.96
N GLN A 91 -3.76 8.19 -13.20
CA GLN A 91 -4.16 9.57 -13.49
C GLN A 91 -5.53 9.91 -12.88
N ALA A 92 -6.50 8.99 -12.94
CA ALA A 92 -7.82 9.17 -12.34
C ALA A 92 -7.73 9.34 -10.82
N ILE A 93 -6.87 8.54 -10.14
CA ILE A 93 -6.60 8.69 -8.70
C ILE A 93 -5.95 10.04 -8.40
N SER A 94 -4.96 10.46 -9.20
CA SER A 94 -4.32 11.76 -9.02
C SER A 94 -5.32 12.91 -9.19
N ARG A 95 -6.19 12.85 -10.20
CA ARG A 95 -7.21 13.88 -10.47
C ARG A 95 -8.35 13.89 -9.45
N ALA A 96 -8.59 12.77 -8.76
CA ALA A 96 -9.53 12.70 -7.64
C ALA A 96 -9.07 13.51 -6.41
N ASN A 97 -7.88 14.13 -6.48
CA ASN A 97 -7.42 15.15 -5.54
C ASN A 97 -6.94 16.41 -6.28
N PRO A 98 -7.85 17.35 -6.63
CA PRO A 98 -7.50 18.54 -7.39
C PRO A 98 -6.60 19.54 -6.62
N LYS A 99 -6.38 19.33 -5.32
CA LYS A 99 -5.53 20.21 -4.49
C LYS A 99 -4.04 19.88 -4.61
N SER A 100 -3.67 18.74 -5.19
CA SER A 100 -2.29 18.34 -5.41
C SER A 100 -2.00 18.20 -6.90
N THR A 101 -0.82 18.67 -7.32
CA THR A 101 -0.36 18.53 -8.72
C THR A 101 0.29 17.17 -8.99
N PHE A 102 0.52 16.36 -7.95
CA PHE A 102 1.14 15.05 -8.05
C PHE A 102 0.56 14.05 -7.04
N MET A 103 0.86 12.78 -7.24
CA MET A 103 0.59 11.68 -6.31
C MET A 103 1.88 10.93 -6.00
N TYR A 104 2.04 10.43 -4.78
CA TYR A 104 3.12 9.50 -4.48
C TYR A 104 2.78 8.07 -4.93
N VAL A 105 3.76 7.36 -5.45
CA VAL A 105 3.71 5.89 -5.63
C VAL A 105 4.76 5.28 -4.71
N GLY A 106 4.29 4.67 -3.61
CA GLY A 106 5.12 4.04 -2.61
C GLY A 106 5.24 2.54 -2.83
N ASP A 107 6.40 2.10 -3.34
CA ASP A 107 6.76 0.69 -3.36
C ASP A 107 7.41 0.32 -2.03
N THR A 108 6.69 -0.47 -1.24
CA THR A 108 7.14 -0.87 0.09
C THR A 108 8.38 -1.77 0.08
N ARG A 109 8.84 -2.27 -1.07
CA ARG A 109 10.00 -3.16 -1.16
C ARG A 109 11.33 -2.41 -1.10
N PRO A 110 12.43 -3.09 -0.74
CA PRO A 110 13.77 -2.66 -1.10
C PRO A 110 13.92 -2.61 -2.63
N LYS A 111 14.67 -1.61 -3.12
CA LYS A 111 14.92 -1.42 -4.57
C LYS A 111 15.44 -2.67 -5.26
N LEU A 112 16.38 -3.39 -4.63
CA LEU A 112 16.93 -4.64 -5.19
C LEU A 112 15.84 -5.71 -5.39
N ASN A 113 14.94 -5.87 -4.42
CA ASN A 113 13.84 -6.83 -4.51
C ASN A 113 12.83 -6.44 -5.60
N ALA A 114 12.59 -5.13 -5.78
CA ALA A 114 11.74 -4.63 -6.86
C ALA A 114 12.38 -4.87 -8.24
N MET A 115 13.69 -4.64 -8.38
CA MET A 115 14.45 -4.93 -9.60
C MET A 115 14.46 -6.43 -9.94
N ALA A 116 14.60 -7.30 -8.94
CA ALA A 116 14.52 -8.75 -9.15
C ALA A 116 13.13 -9.18 -9.67
N ASN A 117 12.05 -8.60 -9.11
CA ASN A 117 10.70 -8.84 -9.63
C ASN A 117 10.52 -8.30 -11.06
N ARG A 118 11.15 -7.17 -11.37
CA ARG A 118 11.14 -6.57 -12.72
C ARG A 118 11.74 -7.52 -13.76
N ALA A 119 12.88 -8.14 -13.43
CA ALA A 119 13.51 -9.13 -14.29
C ALA A 119 12.63 -10.38 -14.52
N ALA A 120 11.75 -10.71 -13.57
CA ALA A 120 10.79 -11.80 -13.67
C ALA A 120 9.45 -11.41 -14.34
N GLY A 121 9.40 -10.31 -15.10
CA GLY A 121 8.20 -9.88 -15.83
C GLY A 121 7.17 -9.11 -15.00
N LYS A 122 7.50 -8.74 -13.76
CA LYS A 122 6.68 -7.85 -12.91
C LYS A 122 7.35 -6.48 -12.87
N GLY A 123 7.27 -5.71 -11.78
CA GLY A 123 8.07 -4.48 -11.70
C GLY A 123 7.49 -3.42 -10.79
N TYR A 124 7.69 -2.18 -11.20
CA TYR A 124 7.25 -0.96 -10.55
C TYR A 124 7.06 0.13 -11.61
N GLU A 125 6.36 1.19 -11.25
CA GLU A 125 5.99 2.31 -12.12
C GLU A 125 7.23 3.13 -12.50
N ASN A 126 7.31 3.57 -13.75
CA ASN A 126 8.34 4.50 -14.23
C ASN A 126 7.75 5.91 -14.37
N GLU A 127 8.41 6.92 -13.80
CA GLU A 127 7.98 8.32 -13.86
C GLU A 127 7.90 8.87 -15.30
N ASP A 128 8.64 8.29 -16.24
CA ASP A 128 8.52 8.64 -17.67
C ASP A 128 7.18 8.23 -18.29
N ASN A 129 6.57 7.15 -17.78
CA ASN A 129 5.34 6.57 -18.32
C ASN A 129 4.11 7.05 -17.54
N TYR A 130 4.25 7.22 -16.22
CA TYR A 130 3.17 7.64 -15.34
C TYR A 130 3.31 9.13 -15.05
N SER A 131 2.50 9.95 -15.72
CA SER A 131 2.49 11.40 -15.51
C SER A 131 2.12 11.77 -14.07
N ASN A 132 2.76 12.80 -13.52
CA ASN A 132 2.43 13.42 -12.23
C ASN A 132 2.54 12.47 -11.02
N ILE A 133 3.39 11.45 -11.10
CA ILE A 133 3.75 10.65 -9.93
C ILE A 133 5.10 11.07 -9.36
N ARG A 134 5.29 10.81 -8.07
CA ARG A 134 6.60 10.77 -7.41
C ARG A 134 6.83 9.37 -6.86
N PHE A 135 7.77 8.64 -7.43
CA PHE A 135 8.02 7.25 -7.06
C PHE A 135 9.00 7.12 -5.90
N GLN A 136 8.70 6.28 -4.91
CA GLN A 136 9.59 6.06 -3.76
C GLN A 136 9.61 4.60 -3.30
N PHE A 137 10.83 4.09 -3.07
CA PHE A 137 11.05 2.83 -2.36
C PHE A 137 11.09 3.06 -0.85
N VAL A 138 10.38 2.23 -0.09
CA VAL A 138 10.33 2.34 1.38
C VAL A 138 11.28 1.36 2.09
N GLY A 139 11.56 0.19 1.50
CA GLY A 139 12.59 -0.73 2.00
C GLY A 139 12.16 -1.76 3.05
N ILE A 140 10.92 -2.24 3.02
CA ILE A 140 10.42 -3.30 3.91
C ILE A 140 10.66 -4.68 3.32
N GLU A 141 11.43 -5.49 4.04
CA GLU A 141 11.83 -6.83 3.64
C GLU A 141 10.66 -7.81 3.46
N ASN A 142 10.90 -8.89 2.73
CA ASN A 142 9.87 -9.89 2.43
C ASN A 142 9.55 -10.79 3.63
N ILE A 143 8.49 -11.59 3.49
CA ILE A 143 7.99 -12.49 4.55
C ILE A 143 9.03 -13.51 5.04
N HIS A 144 9.97 -13.93 4.20
CA HIS A 144 11.01 -14.89 4.58
C HIS A 144 12.03 -14.26 5.52
N VAL A 145 12.39 -13.00 5.27
CA VAL A 145 13.25 -12.22 6.15
C VAL A 145 12.54 -11.97 7.49
N MET A 146 11.25 -11.59 7.47
CA MET A 146 10.47 -11.37 8.70
C MET A 146 10.38 -12.64 9.55
N ARG A 147 10.14 -13.80 8.92
CA ARG A 147 10.10 -15.10 9.60
C ARG A 147 11.44 -15.45 10.25
N ASN A 148 12.55 -15.28 9.52
CA ASN A 148 13.89 -15.53 10.07
C ASN A 148 14.23 -14.56 11.21
N SER A 149 13.83 -13.30 11.08
CA SER A 149 14.04 -12.28 12.11
C SER A 149 13.34 -12.63 13.42
N LEU A 150 12.06 -13.03 13.35
CA LEU A 150 11.31 -13.48 14.53
C LEU A 150 11.94 -14.73 15.15
N GLN A 151 12.33 -15.71 14.32
CA GLN A 151 12.98 -16.93 14.80
C GLN A 151 14.24 -16.62 15.62
N LYS A 152 15.13 -15.77 15.09
CA LYS A 152 16.34 -15.32 15.80
C LYS A 152 16.01 -14.59 17.11
N LEU A 153 14.98 -13.73 17.10
CA LEU A 153 14.56 -13.03 18.32
C LEU A 153 14.10 -14.02 19.40
N LEU A 154 13.29 -15.02 19.03
CA LEU A 154 12.80 -16.04 19.96
C LEU A 154 13.95 -16.87 20.55
N GLU A 155 14.95 -17.21 19.74
CA GLU A 155 16.17 -17.90 20.21
C GLU A 155 16.92 -17.08 21.27
N VAL A 156 17.05 -15.77 21.06
CA VAL A 156 17.67 -14.85 22.03
C VAL A 156 16.85 -14.75 23.31
N CYS A 157 15.52 -14.63 23.20
CA CYS A 157 14.63 -14.60 24.36
C CYS A 157 14.60 -15.91 25.16
N ALA A 158 14.94 -17.04 24.53
CA ALA A 158 14.97 -18.36 25.15
C ALA A 158 16.32 -18.75 25.77
N MET A 159 17.36 -17.89 25.67
CA MET A 159 18.67 -18.15 26.26
C MET A 159 18.57 -18.31 27.79
N LYS A 160 19.29 -19.27 28.35
CA LYS A 160 19.39 -19.46 29.81
C LYS A 160 20.41 -18.51 30.39
N SER A 161 19.97 -17.60 31.25
CA SER A 161 20.82 -16.63 31.97
C SER A 161 21.80 -15.86 31.06
N PRO A 162 21.34 -15.22 29.96
CA PRO A 162 22.23 -14.45 29.09
C PRO A 162 22.75 -13.21 29.83
N THR A 163 23.97 -12.78 29.50
CA THR A 163 24.39 -11.43 29.87
C THR A 163 23.60 -10.40 29.08
N MET A 164 23.52 -9.16 29.58
CA MET A 164 22.86 -8.08 28.83
C MET A 164 23.56 -7.82 27.48
N SER A 165 24.87 -7.99 27.42
CA SER A 165 25.63 -7.83 26.17
C SER A 165 25.24 -8.89 25.12
N ASP A 166 25.11 -10.16 25.55
CA ASP A 166 24.70 -11.25 24.66
C ASP A 166 23.27 -11.05 24.17
N TYR A 167 22.36 -10.63 25.06
CA TYR A 167 20.98 -10.32 24.71
C TYR A 167 20.89 -9.19 23.69
N LEU A 168 21.57 -8.05 23.93
CA LEU A 168 21.52 -6.90 23.03
C LEU A 168 22.16 -7.20 21.67
N THR A 169 23.27 -7.95 21.65
CA THR A 169 23.92 -8.40 20.41
C THR A 169 23.00 -9.34 19.63
N GLY A 170 22.35 -10.29 20.31
CA GLY A 170 21.36 -11.17 19.71
C GLY A 170 20.14 -10.41 19.16
N LEU A 171 19.63 -9.44 19.92
CA LEU A 171 18.51 -8.59 19.52
C LEU A 171 18.85 -7.79 18.25
N ASP A 172 20.03 -7.17 18.18
CA ASP A 172 20.47 -6.43 16.99
C ASP A 172 20.65 -7.37 15.78
N ASN A 173 21.30 -8.52 15.98
CA ASN A 173 21.51 -9.55 14.94
C ASN A 173 20.21 -10.19 14.43
N SER A 174 19.13 -10.16 15.23
CA SER A 174 17.80 -10.58 14.78
C SER A 174 17.25 -9.64 13.71
N GLY A 175 17.62 -8.35 13.74
CA GLY A 175 17.07 -7.30 12.89
C GLY A 175 15.62 -6.93 13.18
N TRP A 176 14.99 -7.50 14.21
CA TRP A 176 13.54 -7.35 14.45
C TRP A 176 13.12 -5.90 14.62
N LEU A 177 13.82 -5.15 15.48
CA LEU A 177 13.51 -3.74 15.73
C LEU A 177 13.75 -2.86 14.50
N ARG A 178 14.73 -3.22 13.65
CA ARG A 178 14.94 -2.54 12.36
C ARG A 178 13.76 -2.74 11.41
N HIS A 179 13.17 -3.94 11.39
CA HIS A 179 11.97 -4.20 10.59
C HIS A 179 10.74 -3.46 11.13
N ILE A 180 10.55 -3.43 12.45
CA ILE A 180 9.49 -2.62 13.08
C ILE A 180 9.68 -1.14 12.72
N LYS A 181 10.90 -0.61 12.84
CA LYS A 181 11.23 0.76 12.44
C LYS A 181 10.88 1.03 10.98
N ALA A 182 11.26 0.15 10.06
CA ALA A 182 10.97 0.32 8.63
C ALA A 182 9.46 0.40 8.34
N VAL A 183 8.64 -0.43 8.99
CA VAL A 183 7.17 -0.37 8.87
C VAL A 183 6.62 0.93 9.46
N MET A 184 7.15 1.38 10.61
CA MET A 184 6.73 2.64 11.23
C MET A 184 7.08 3.87 10.39
N ASP A 185 8.31 3.95 9.89
CA ASP A 185 8.77 5.04 9.02
C ASP A 185 7.90 5.12 7.75
N ALA A 186 7.51 3.97 7.19
CA ALA A 186 6.59 3.89 6.05
C ALA A 186 5.21 4.49 6.36
N GLY A 187 4.65 4.14 7.53
CA GLY A 187 3.38 4.70 7.98
C GLY A 187 3.46 6.22 8.16
N VAL A 188 4.54 6.71 8.78
CA VAL A 188 4.81 8.15 8.96
C VAL A 188 4.94 8.85 7.61
N PHE A 189 5.65 8.28 6.64
CA PHE A 189 5.76 8.82 5.29
C PHE A 189 4.37 9.02 4.64
N LEU A 190 3.51 8.00 4.65
CA LEU A 190 2.14 8.12 4.13
C LEU A 190 1.33 9.19 4.87
N THR A 191 1.44 9.23 6.20
CA THR A 191 0.73 10.22 7.01
C THR A 191 1.16 11.64 6.66
N LYS A 192 2.46 11.90 6.50
CA LYS A 192 2.97 13.23 6.11
C LYS A 192 2.54 13.61 4.69
N ALA A 193 2.63 12.68 3.74
CA ALA A 193 2.15 12.91 2.38
C ALA A 193 0.66 13.34 2.36
N VAL A 194 -0.18 12.68 3.16
CA VAL A 194 -1.63 12.94 3.20
C VAL A 194 -2.00 14.19 4.01
N ALA A 195 -1.40 14.38 5.19
CA ALA A 195 -1.78 15.41 6.15
C ALA A 195 -1.04 16.74 5.94
N GLU A 196 0.26 16.68 5.64
CA GLU A 196 1.12 17.87 5.50
C GLU A 196 1.17 18.33 4.03
N GLU A 197 1.49 17.41 3.11
CA GLU A 197 1.61 17.73 1.68
C GLU A 197 0.27 17.72 0.93
N LYS A 198 -0.78 17.18 1.55
CA LYS A 198 -2.12 17.03 0.95
C LYS A 198 -2.10 16.24 -0.37
N ALA A 199 -1.10 15.38 -0.56
CA ALA A 199 -0.93 14.54 -1.73
C ALA A 199 -1.57 13.16 -1.52
N SER A 200 -2.19 12.63 -2.57
CA SER A 200 -2.64 11.23 -2.57
C SER A 200 -1.44 10.29 -2.68
N VAL A 201 -1.60 9.06 -2.21
CA VAL A 201 -0.56 8.02 -2.23
C VAL A 201 -1.14 6.71 -2.76
N LEU A 202 -0.53 6.12 -3.78
CA LEU A 202 -0.74 4.73 -4.15
C LEU A 202 0.36 3.88 -3.53
N VAL A 203 -0.02 2.82 -2.81
CA VAL A 203 0.91 1.95 -2.08
C VAL A 203 0.83 0.55 -2.65
N HIS A 204 1.98 -0.07 -2.92
CA HIS A 204 2.02 -1.48 -3.26
C HIS A 204 3.26 -2.19 -2.70
N CYS A 205 3.23 -3.51 -2.78
CA CYS A 205 4.40 -4.36 -2.57
C CYS A 205 4.52 -5.28 -3.77
N SER A 206 4.82 -6.57 -3.56
CA SER A 206 4.72 -7.57 -4.64
C SER A 206 3.25 -7.93 -4.91
N ASP A 207 2.58 -8.57 -3.96
CA ASP A 207 1.18 -9.02 -4.12
C ASP A 207 0.15 -8.06 -3.51
N GLY A 208 0.57 -7.00 -2.81
CA GLY A 208 -0.34 -5.98 -2.27
C GLY A 208 -1.15 -6.39 -1.02
N TRP A 209 -0.73 -7.44 -0.29
CA TRP A 209 -1.46 -7.95 0.89
C TRP A 209 -0.66 -8.05 2.19
N ASP A 210 0.67 -8.00 2.17
CA ASP A 210 1.50 -8.11 3.39
C ASP A 210 1.88 -6.70 3.88
N ARG A 211 3.01 -6.19 3.38
CA ARG A 211 3.57 -4.86 3.69
C ARG A 211 2.59 -3.75 3.37
N THR A 212 1.87 -3.86 2.26
CA THR A 212 0.83 -2.89 1.88
C THR A 212 -0.26 -2.80 2.94
N ALA A 213 -0.71 -3.93 3.51
CA ALA A 213 -1.70 -3.90 4.58
C ALA A 213 -1.14 -3.24 5.84
N GLN A 214 0.08 -3.61 6.24
CA GLN A 214 0.75 -3.02 7.41
C GLN A 214 0.84 -1.50 7.31
N VAL A 215 1.36 -1.00 6.18
CA VAL A 215 1.63 0.43 5.99
C VAL A 215 0.34 1.25 5.82
N CYS A 216 -0.64 0.75 5.06
CA CYS A 216 -1.93 1.43 4.91
C CYS A 216 -2.70 1.48 6.24
N SER A 217 -2.71 0.39 7.00
CA SER A 217 -3.39 0.35 8.30
C SER A 217 -2.71 1.25 9.33
N LEU A 218 -1.38 1.25 9.40
CA LEU A 218 -0.66 2.12 10.31
C LEU A 218 -0.88 3.61 9.98
N ALA A 219 -0.80 3.99 8.71
CA ALA A 219 -1.08 5.37 8.29
C ALA A 219 -2.51 5.79 8.63
N SER A 220 -3.48 4.87 8.50
CA SER A 220 -4.87 5.11 8.89
C SER A 220 -5.01 5.39 10.39
N ILE A 221 -4.34 4.61 11.25
CA ILE A 221 -4.32 4.81 12.72
C ILE A 221 -3.74 6.20 13.09
N LEU A 222 -2.67 6.60 12.41
CA LEU A 222 -2.01 7.90 12.62
C LEU A 222 -2.92 9.05 12.18
N LEU A 223 -3.59 8.92 11.04
CA LEU A 223 -4.42 9.98 10.44
C LEU A 223 -5.78 10.15 11.11
N ASP A 224 -6.39 9.07 11.60
CA ASP A 224 -7.79 9.09 12.02
C ASP A 224 -7.97 8.59 13.48
N PRO A 225 -8.40 9.46 14.41
CA PRO A 225 -8.71 9.08 15.79
C PRO A 225 -9.72 7.92 15.89
N PHE A 226 -10.59 7.75 14.89
CA PHE A 226 -11.56 6.65 14.89
C PHE A 226 -10.88 5.28 15.02
N TYR A 227 -9.81 5.02 14.26
CA TYR A 227 -9.12 3.72 14.26
C TYR A 227 -8.29 3.47 15.54
N ARG A 228 -8.21 4.46 16.45
CA ARG A 228 -7.63 4.32 17.80
C ARG A 228 -8.65 3.90 18.86
N THR A 229 -9.91 3.73 18.48
CA THR A 229 -10.94 3.14 19.34
C THR A 229 -11.01 1.62 19.14
N ILE A 230 -11.52 0.87 20.13
CA ILE A 230 -11.71 -0.59 19.99
C ILE A 230 -12.54 -0.90 18.73
N LYS A 231 -13.68 -0.24 18.56
CA LYS A 231 -14.56 -0.41 17.40
C LYS A 231 -13.86 -0.07 16.08
N GLY A 232 -13.11 1.04 16.06
CA GLY A 232 -12.40 1.46 14.86
C GLY A 232 -11.29 0.48 14.48
N LEU A 233 -10.52 -0.02 15.45
CA LEU A 233 -9.48 -1.01 15.19
C LEU A 233 -10.07 -2.32 14.66
N MET A 234 -11.19 -2.80 15.22
CA MET A 234 -11.91 -3.96 14.69
C MET A 234 -12.31 -3.75 13.23
N ILE A 235 -12.87 -2.59 12.89
CA ILE A 235 -13.25 -2.25 11.52
C ILE A 235 -12.02 -2.19 10.59
N LEU A 236 -10.90 -1.67 11.07
CA LEU A 236 -9.67 -1.60 10.28
C LEU A 236 -9.08 -2.98 9.97
N ILE A 237 -9.20 -3.93 10.91
CA ILE A 237 -8.75 -5.31 10.73
C ILE A 237 -9.64 -6.04 9.71
N GLU A 238 -10.97 -5.86 9.78
CA GLU A 238 -11.93 -6.48 8.88
C GLU A 238 -11.91 -5.92 7.44
N LYS A 239 -11.53 -4.64 7.27
CA LYS A 239 -11.54 -3.91 5.99
C LYS A 239 -10.30 -4.17 5.13
#